data_AF-A0A660W0V9-F1
#
_entry.id   AF-A0A660W0V9-F1
#
_cell.length_a   1.000
_cell.length_b   1.000
_cell.length_c   1.000
_cell.angle_alpha   90.00
_cell.angle_beta   90.00
_cell.angle_gamma   90.00
#
_symmetry.space_group_name_H-M   'P 1'
#
loop_
_entity.id
_entity.type
_entity.pdbx_description
1 polymer ?
#
loop_
_entity_poly.entity_id
_entity_poly.type
_entity_poly.pdbx_seq_one_letter_code
_entity_poly.pdbx_strand_id
1 'polypeptide(L)'
;MQEHNLLQMIIKQQSWENLIRNIVSIEGIDPWNVDLIKLTDSFLKYIENLRILDFRIPAKVVLVAAILLKMKSEILCPSVKAQQTEYSFEDLELMGEYDRIREQLSRLSLQPGIRRKV
;
A
#
# COMPACT_ATOMS: atom_id res chain seq x y z
N MET A 1 26.81 -5.57 -2.83
CA MET A 1 26.99 -5.77 -1.37
C MET A 1 26.01 -4.92 -0.54
N GLN A 2 25.82 -3.61 -0.82
CA GLN A 2 24.92 -2.74 -0.03
C GLN A 2 23.42 -3.02 -0.24
N GLU A 3 22.96 -3.24 -1.47
CA GLU A 3 21.52 -3.47 -1.76
C GLU A 3 20.96 -4.71 -1.04
N HIS A 4 21.68 -5.83 -1.12
CA HIS A 4 21.25 -7.11 -0.53
C HIS A 4 21.09 -7.06 1.00
N ASN A 5 21.89 -6.23 1.68
CA ASN A 5 21.82 -6.04 3.14
C ASN A 5 20.58 -5.21 3.52
N LEU A 6 20.26 -4.22 2.69
CA LEU A 6 19.08 -3.37 2.83
C LEU A 6 17.77 -4.17 2.63
N LEU A 7 17.77 -5.14 1.70
CA LEU A 7 16.62 -6.03 1.49
C LEU A 7 16.34 -6.88 2.72
N GLN A 8 17.38 -7.48 3.29
CA GLN A 8 17.27 -8.26 4.52
C GLN A 8 16.78 -7.40 5.69
N MET A 9 17.19 -6.13 5.78
CA MET A 9 16.71 -5.19 6.80
C MET A 9 15.23 -4.83 6.61
N ILE A 10 14.78 -4.54 5.37
CA ILE A 10 13.38 -4.19 5.08
C ILE A 10 12.46 -5.39 5.33
N ILE A 11 12.87 -6.60 4.93
CA ILE A 11 12.07 -7.82 5.13
C ILE A 11 11.99 -8.17 6.62
N LYS A 12 13.11 -8.04 7.36
CA LYS A 12 13.13 -8.32 8.81
C LYS A 12 12.42 -7.26 9.65
N GLN A 13 12.55 -5.97 9.32
CA GLN A 13 12.03 -4.86 10.14
C GLN A 13 10.77 -4.20 9.56
N GLN A 14 10.29 -4.61 8.38
CA GLN A 14 9.06 -4.12 7.75
C GLN A 14 8.97 -2.58 7.67
N SER A 15 10.11 -1.89 7.56
CA SER A 15 10.18 -0.44 7.74
C SER A 15 10.28 0.28 6.40
N TRP A 16 9.13 0.74 5.92
CA TRP A 16 9.01 1.68 4.79
C TRP A 16 9.70 3.03 5.10
N GLU A 17 9.78 3.41 6.37
CA GLU A 17 10.43 4.65 6.82
C GLU A 17 11.91 4.66 6.48
N ASN A 18 12.60 3.55 6.75
CA ASN A 18 14.01 3.40 6.40
C ASN A 18 14.21 3.45 4.89
N LEU A 19 13.27 2.90 4.12
CA LEU A 19 13.30 2.96 2.66
C LEU A 19 13.22 4.41 2.18
N ILE A 20 12.27 5.20 2.69
CA ILE A 20 12.16 6.62 2.36
C ILE A 20 13.41 7.39 2.79
N ARG A 21 13.91 7.19 4.02
CA ARG A 21 15.13 7.86 4.51
C ARG A 21 16.33 7.59 3.61
N ASN A 22 16.48 6.34 3.18
CA ASN A 22 17.56 5.95 2.28
C ASN A 22 17.42 6.59 0.91
N ILE A 23 16.21 6.60 0.33
CA ILE A 23 15.97 7.27 -0.95
C ILE A 23 16.27 8.75 -0.84
N VAL A 24 15.75 9.43 0.18
CA VAL A 24 15.99 10.86 0.42
C VAL A 24 17.49 11.15 0.51
N SER A 25 18.24 10.31 1.23
CA SER A 25 19.69 10.44 1.36
C SER A 25 20.45 10.16 0.06
N ILE A 26 20.08 9.13 -0.70
CA ILE A 26 20.78 8.71 -1.94
C ILE A 26 20.48 9.68 -3.08
N GLU A 27 19.23 10.11 -3.21
CA GLU A 27 18.75 11.00 -4.28
C GLU A 27 18.99 12.49 -3.97
N GLY A 28 19.51 12.80 -2.78
CA GLY A 28 19.78 14.17 -2.34
C GLY A 28 18.52 15.04 -2.28
N ILE A 29 17.40 14.46 -1.83
CA ILE A 29 16.13 15.19 -1.71
C ILE A 29 16.17 16.06 -0.45
N ASP A 30 15.78 17.32 -0.55
CA ASP A 30 15.65 18.21 0.61
C ASP A 30 14.45 17.78 1.46
N PRO A 31 14.63 17.42 2.75
CA PRO A 31 13.53 17.04 3.64
C PRO A 31 12.53 18.18 3.90
N TRP A 32 12.97 19.44 3.78
CA TRP A 32 12.10 20.60 4.00
C TRP A 32 11.34 21.01 2.72
N ASN A 33 11.82 20.58 1.55
CA ASN A 33 11.22 20.84 0.25
C ASN A 33 11.25 19.58 -0.62
N VAL A 34 10.35 18.65 -0.31
CA VAL A 34 10.34 17.32 -0.92
C VAL A 34 9.76 17.38 -2.33
N ASP A 35 10.57 17.02 -3.32
CA ASP A 35 10.07 16.70 -4.68
C ASP A 35 9.34 15.35 -4.64
N LEU A 36 8.01 15.41 -4.54
CA LEU A 36 7.15 14.23 -4.44
C LEU A 36 7.18 13.35 -5.70
N ILE A 37 7.38 13.95 -6.87
CA ILE A 37 7.43 13.21 -8.14
C ILE A 37 8.69 12.35 -8.13
N LYS A 38 9.85 12.96 -7.86
CA LYS A 38 11.13 12.26 -7.76
C LYS A 38 11.12 11.18 -6.68
N LEU A 39 10.61 11.51 -5.49
CA LEU A 39 10.52 10.57 -4.38
C LEU A 39 9.68 9.34 -4.75
N THR A 40 8.51 9.55 -5.36
CA THR A 40 7.60 8.47 -5.76
C THR A 40 8.24 7.56 -6.79
N ASP A 41 8.91 8.12 -7.79
CA ASP A 41 9.56 7.33 -8.85
C ASP A 41 10.72 6.50 -8.31
N SER A 42 11.59 7.08 -7.48
CA SER A 42 12.67 6.32 -6.84
C SER A 42 12.13 5.24 -5.90
N PHE A 43 11.02 5.50 -5.19
CA PHE A 43 10.36 4.53 -4.31
C PHE A 43 9.81 3.33 -5.08
N LEU A 44 9.12 3.57 -6.20
CA LEU A 44 8.59 2.52 -7.05
C LEU A 44 9.70 1.71 -7.72
N LYS A 45 10.74 2.37 -8.25
CA LYS A 45 11.90 1.70 -8.83
C LYS A 45 12.58 0.77 -7.82
N TYR A 46 12.69 1.21 -6.57
CA TYR A 46 13.23 0.38 -5.50
C TYR A 46 12.35 -0.86 -5.27
N ILE A 47 11.03 -0.71 -5.18
CA ILE A 47 10.07 -1.82 -5.04
C ILE A 47 10.13 -2.79 -6.22
N GLU A 48 10.23 -2.30 -7.46
CA GLU A 48 10.36 -3.16 -8.65
C GLU A 48 11.61 -4.03 -8.56
N ASN A 49 12.74 -3.46 -8.14
CA ASN A 49 13.96 -4.21 -7.89
C ASN A 49 13.77 -5.27 -6.78
N LEU A 50 12.96 -5.00 -5.74
CA LEU A 50 12.60 -6.00 -4.72
C LEU A 50 11.81 -7.17 -5.31
N ARG A 51 10.81 -6.89 -6.16
CA ARG A 51 9.92 -7.91 -6.74
C ARG A 51 10.67 -8.91 -7.62
N ILE A 52 11.71 -8.45 -8.30
CA ILE A 52 12.58 -9.32 -9.13
C ILE A 52 13.37 -10.30 -8.25
N LEU A 53 13.61 -9.95 -6.98
CA LEU A 53 14.48 -10.69 -6.08
C LEU A 53 13.71 -11.59 -5.08
N ASP A 54 12.54 -11.18 -4.59
CA ASP A 54 11.65 -12.00 -3.76
C ASP A 54 10.26 -11.33 -3.56
N PHE A 55 9.16 -12.09 -3.54
CA PHE A 55 7.78 -11.54 -3.38
C PHE A 55 7.42 -11.14 -1.94
N ARG A 56 8.36 -11.22 -0.98
CA ARG A 56 8.14 -10.96 0.45
C ARG A 56 8.12 -9.47 0.79
N ILE A 57 7.33 -8.69 0.06
CA ILE A 57 7.21 -7.25 0.30
C ILE A 57 6.21 -7.01 1.45
N PRO A 58 6.58 -6.22 2.47
CA PRO A 58 5.67 -5.76 3.51
C PRO A 58 4.39 -5.13 2.95
N ALA A 59 3.21 -5.50 3.48
CA ALA A 59 1.94 -4.85 3.10
C ALA A 59 1.97 -3.32 3.31
N LYS A 60 2.66 -2.86 4.36
CA LYS A 60 2.86 -1.42 4.63
C LYS A 60 3.61 -0.71 3.50
N VAL A 61 4.60 -1.36 2.88
CA VAL A 61 5.36 -0.77 1.76
C VAL A 61 4.46 -0.60 0.53
N VAL A 62 3.60 -1.59 0.26
CA VAL A 62 2.61 -1.51 -0.82
C VAL A 62 1.61 -0.37 -0.57
N LEU A 63 1.12 -0.24 0.67
CA LEU A 63 0.23 0.86 1.04
C LEU A 63 0.88 2.22 0.83
N VAL A 64 2.13 2.39 1.26
CA VAL A 64 2.89 3.64 1.06
C VAL A 64 3.07 3.93 -0.44
N ALA A 65 3.36 2.91 -1.26
CA ALA A 65 3.45 3.07 -2.72
C ALA A 65 2.14 3.60 -3.32
N ALA A 66 0.99 3.04 -2.90
CA ALA A 66 -0.33 3.48 -3.37
C ALA A 66 -0.63 4.93 -2.97
N ILE A 67 -0.28 5.32 -1.74
CA ILE A 67 -0.45 6.70 -1.25
C ILE A 67 0.42 7.68 -2.06
N LEU A 68 1.70 7.36 -2.27
CA LEU A 68 2.61 8.20 -3.06
C LEU A 68 2.13 8.36 -4.52
N LEU A 69 1.68 7.27 -5.14
CA LEU A 69 1.08 7.29 -6.49
C LEU A 69 -0.17 8.18 -6.55
N LYS A 70 -1.07 8.07 -5.57
CA LYS A 70 -2.25 8.94 -5.46
C LYS A 70 -1.82 10.41 -5.42
N MET A 71 -0.91 10.76 -4.51
CA MET A 71 -0.46 12.14 -4.37
C MET A 71 0.25 12.66 -5.63
N LYS A 72 1.08 11.84 -6.30
CA LYS A 72 1.69 12.19 -7.58
C LYS A 72 0.63 12.42 -8.66
N SER A 73 -0.39 11.58 -8.73
CA SER A 73 -1.52 11.73 -9.65
C SER A 73 -2.27 13.04 -9.42
N GLU A 74 -2.54 13.41 -8.17
CA GLU A 74 -3.20 14.68 -7.81
C GLU A 74 -2.40 15.93 -8.20
N ILE A 75 -1.06 15.84 -8.19
CA ILE A 75 -0.18 16.92 -8.66
C ILE A 75 -0.25 17.03 -10.19
N LEU A 76 -0.18 15.89 -10.88
CA LEU A 76 -0.15 15.83 -12.35
C LEU A 76 -1.52 16.09 -12.99
N CYS A 77 -2.62 15.80 -12.28
CA CYS A 77 -3.99 15.95 -12.78
C CYS A 77 -4.86 16.80 -11.83
N PRO A 78 -4.68 18.13 -11.83
CA PRO A 78 -5.40 19.03 -10.91
C PRO A 78 -6.92 19.03 -11.13
N SER A 79 -7.39 18.70 -12.33
CA SER A 79 -8.82 18.66 -12.68
C SER A 79 -9.59 17.57 -11.93
N VAL A 80 -8.92 16.51 -11.47
CA VAL A 80 -9.53 15.45 -10.66
C VAL A 80 -9.89 15.96 -9.26
N LYS A 81 -9.15 16.95 -8.72
CA LYS A 81 -9.45 17.53 -7.39
C LYS A 81 -10.84 18.17 -7.33
N ALA A 82 -11.33 18.74 -8.44
CA ALA A 82 -12.65 19.37 -8.49
C ALA A 82 -13.81 18.37 -8.35
N GLN A 83 -13.58 17.08 -8.61
CA GLN A 83 -14.60 16.03 -8.52
C GLN A 83 -14.54 15.25 -7.19
N GLN A 84 -13.45 15.35 -6.43
CA GLN A 84 -13.24 14.57 -5.21
C GLN A 84 -13.97 15.10 -3.96
N THR A 85 -14.69 16.23 -4.05
CA THR A 85 -15.48 16.74 -2.92
C THR A 85 -16.82 16.01 -2.71
N GLU A 86 -17.16 15.04 -3.55
CA GLU A 86 -18.44 14.35 -3.44
C GLU A 86 -18.32 12.87 -3.82
N TYR A 87 -17.49 12.13 -3.08
CA TYR A 87 -17.83 10.73 -2.84
C TYR A 87 -18.81 10.73 -1.68
N SER A 88 -20.11 10.68 -1.98
CA SER A 88 -21.11 10.44 -0.96
C SER A 88 -20.90 9.03 -0.40
N PHE A 89 -21.24 8.83 0.86
CA PHE A 89 -21.31 7.51 1.49
C PHE A 89 -22.22 6.54 0.70
N GLU A 90 -23.06 7.06 -0.18
CA GLU A 90 -23.94 6.34 -1.09
C GLU A 90 -23.19 5.58 -2.21
N ASP A 91 -22.00 6.02 -2.64
CA ASP A 91 -21.23 5.34 -3.69
C ASP A 91 -20.49 4.08 -3.19
N LEU A 92 -20.51 3.84 -1.86
CA LEU A 92 -19.97 2.65 -1.20
C LEU A 92 -20.97 1.49 -1.21
N GLU A 93 -21.67 1.25 -2.32
CA GLU A 93 -22.69 0.18 -2.47
C GLU A 93 -22.19 -1.23 -2.08
N LEU A 94 -20.87 -1.45 -1.98
CA LEU A 94 -20.28 -2.71 -1.52
C LEU A 94 -20.53 -3.02 -0.03
N MET A 95 -20.96 -2.03 0.76
CA MET A 95 -21.35 -2.27 2.17
C MET A 95 -22.69 -3.02 2.25
N GLY A 96 -23.62 -2.75 1.34
CA GLY A 96 -24.92 -3.44 1.28
C GLY A 96 -24.78 -4.91 0.86
N GLU A 97 -23.78 -5.23 0.04
CA GLU A 97 -23.46 -6.62 -0.31
C GLU A 97 -22.88 -7.39 0.88
N TYR A 98 -22.04 -6.74 1.70
CA TYR A 98 -21.50 -7.33 2.92
C TYR A 98 -22.59 -7.67 3.95
N ASP A 99 -23.54 -6.76 4.16
CA ASP A 99 -24.65 -6.99 5.09
C ASP A 99 -25.60 -8.10 4.60
N ARG A 100 -25.88 -8.16 3.29
CA ARG A 100 -26.61 -9.27 2.66
C ARG A 100 -25.90 -10.60 2.85
N ILE A 101 -24.59 -10.64 2.58
CA ILE A 101 -23.76 -11.84 2.73
C ILE A 101 -23.74 -12.28 4.21
N ARG A 102 -23.63 -11.34 5.16
CA ARG A 102 -23.70 -11.63 6.59
C ARG A 102 -25.05 -12.19 7.02
N GLU A 103 -26.14 -11.63 6.51
CA GLU A 103 -27.49 -12.10 6.82
C GLU A 103 -27.77 -13.48 6.20
N GLN A 104 -27.22 -13.76 5.01
CA GLN A 104 -27.27 -15.10 4.43
C GLN A 104 -26.44 -16.11 5.24
N LEU A 105 -25.25 -15.72 5.70
CA LEU A 105 -24.38 -16.54 6.55
C LEU A 105 -25.01 -16.86 7.91
N SER A 106 -25.71 -15.91 8.52
CA SER A 106 -26.37 -16.13 9.82
C SER A 106 -27.56 -17.09 9.73
N ARG A 107 -28.23 -17.14 8.57
CA ARG A 107 -29.33 -18.08 8.29
C ARG A 107 -28.84 -19.49 7.95
N LEU A 108 -27.60 -19.64 7.50
CA LEU A 108 -26.98 -20.93 7.31
C LEU A 108 -26.65 -21.51 8.69
N SER A 109 -27.37 -22.56 9.08
CA SER A 109 -26.97 -23.40 10.22
C SER A 109 -25.70 -24.15 9.84
N LEU A 110 -24.56 -23.50 10.06
CA LEU A 110 -23.25 -24.13 9.92
C LEU A 110 -23.18 -25.25 10.95
N GLN A 111 -23.33 -26.50 10.49
CA GLN A 111 -22.97 -27.64 11.32
C GLN A 111 -21.49 -27.48 11.66
N PRO A 112 -21.09 -27.60 12.94
CA PRO A 112 -19.69 -27.50 13.30
C PRO A 112 -18.90 -28.49 12.45
N GLY A 113 -17.90 -27.98 11.72
CA GLY A 113 -17.03 -28.82 10.90
C GLY A 113 -16.49 -29.98 11.73
N ILE A 114 -16.42 -31.17 11.13
CA ILE A 114 -15.97 -32.39 11.77
C ILE A 114 -14.70 -32.10 12.58
N ARG A 115 -14.81 -32.09 13.91
CA ARG A 115 -13.65 -32.02 14.79
C ARG A 115 -12.89 -33.32 14.57
N ARG A 116 -11.80 -33.27 13.80
CA ARG A 116 -10.79 -34.33 13.83
C ARG A 116 -10.29 -34.38 15.27
N LYS A 117 -10.68 -35.43 16.00
CA LYS A 117 -10.04 -35.78 17.27
C LYS A 117 -8.60 -36.12 16.91
N VAL A 118 -7.67 -35.28 17.38
CA VAL A 118 -6.26 -35.62 17.51
C VAL A 118 -6.11 -36.40 18.80
#